data_AF-A0A934FJ84-F1
#
_entry.id   AF-A0A934FJ84-F1
#
_cell.length_a   1.000
_cell.length_b   1.000
_cell.length_c   1.000
_cell.angle_alpha   90.00
_cell.angle_beta   90.00
_cell.angle_gamma   90.00
#
_symmetry.space_group_name_H-M   'P 1'
#
loop_
_entity.id
_entity.type
_entity.pdbx_description
1 polymer ?
#
loop_
_entity_poly.entity_id
_entity_poly.type
_entity_poly.pdbx_seq_one_letter_code
_entity_poly.pdbx_strand_id
1 'polypeptide(L)'
;MAARILNSAELRGKKVSPGNVAYFTVLHARCGRRSYAAGSPDVFHPKNRMRNGEPASFDETVKEDEFGGEPMLLGDVFSNQQEDPVTKAARKLDWEQFVATLNERGRVVVTALVDGGQLKEVAARFQVSTSTMNTAATSSP
;
A
#
# COMPACT_ATOMS: atom_id res chain seq x y z
N MET A 1 21.69 2.91 -28.41
CA MET A 1 22.84 3.39 -27.60
C MET A 1 24.06 3.72 -28.44
N ALA A 2 24.53 2.82 -29.32
CA ALA A 2 25.58 3.12 -30.31
C ALA A 2 25.27 4.39 -31.13
N ALA A 3 24.04 4.48 -31.63
CA ALA A 3 23.52 5.67 -32.31
C ALA A 3 23.59 6.95 -31.45
N ARG A 4 23.43 6.84 -30.12
CA ARG A 4 23.52 7.99 -29.19
C ARG A 4 24.96 8.44 -29.00
N ILE A 5 25.90 7.49 -28.89
CA ILE A 5 27.33 7.79 -28.78
C ILE A 5 27.80 8.49 -30.06
N LEU A 6 27.45 7.95 -31.23
CA LEU A 6 27.73 8.53 -32.55
C LEU A 6 27.12 9.93 -32.68
N ASN A 7 25.82 10.09 -32.47
CA ASN A 7 25.15 11.39 -32.56
C ASN A 7 25.76 12.43 -31.59
N SER A 8 26.09 12.02 -30.36
CA SER A 8 26.76 12.93 -29.41
C SER A 8 28.18 13.34 -29.81
N ALA A 9 28.87 12.49 -30.56
CA ALA A 9 30.23 12.75 -31.02
C ALA A 9 30.22 13.63 -32.28
N GLU A 10 29.26 13.41 -33.18
CA GLU A 10 28.97 14.26 -34.32
C GLU A 10 28.59 15.68 -33.87
N LEU A 11 27.67 15.80 -32.90
CA LEU A 11 27.31 17.10 -32.29
C LEU A 11 28.50 17.84 -31.66
N ARG A 12 29.53 17.10 -31.24
CA ARG A 12 30.76 17.65 -30.64
C ARG A 12 31.92 17.75 -31.64
N GLY A 13 31.68 17.48 -32.93
CA GLY A 13 32.68 17.54 -34.00
C GLY A 13 33.83 16.51 -33.87
N LYS A 14 33.66 15.46 -33.05
CA LYS A 14 34.71 14.47 -32.79
C LYS A 14 34.60 13.30 -33.76
N LYS A 15 35.67 13.01 -34.49
CA LYS A 15 35.77 11.79 -35.31
C LYS A 15 35.95 10.58 -34.39
N VAL A 16 35.04 9.61 -34.46
CA VAL A 16 35.10 8.37 -33.68
C VAL A 16 35.26 7.20 -34.63
N SER A 17 36.17 6.28 -34.32
CA SER A 17 36.31 5.05 -35.09
C SER A 17 35.15 4.09 -34.78
N PRO A 18 34.67 3.31 -35.78
CA PRO A 18 33.64 2.30 -35.55
C PRO A 18 34.04 1.27 -34.48
N GLY A 19 35.34 0.95 -34.39
CA GLY A 19 35.89 0.06 -33.38
C GLY A 19 35.74 0.60 -31.95
N ASN A 20 35.97 1.89 -31.73
CA ASN A 20 35.77 2.50 -30.42
C ASN A 20 34.29 2.53 -30.03
N VAL A 21 33.41 2.83 -30.99
CA VAL A 21 31.96 2.80 -30.76
C VAL A 21 31.52 1.38 -30.39
N ALA A 22 31.95 0.37 -31.14
CA ALA A 22 31.66 -1.04 -30.85
C ALA A 22 32.17 -1.44 -29.46
N TYR A 23 33.43 -1.10 -29.13
CA TYR A 23 34.03 -1.38 -27.84
C TYR A 23 33.23 -0.80 -26.67
N PHE A 24 32.91 0.51 -26.70
CA PHE A 24 32.14 1.14 -25.62
C PHE A 24 30.70 0.64 -25.55
N THR A 25 30.09 0.27 -26.68
CA THR A 25 28.75 -0.31 -26.67
C THR A 25 28.72 -1.70 -26.05
N VAL A 26 29.71 -2.55 -26.33
CA VAL A 26 29.85 -3.88 -25.75
C VAL A 26 30.23 -3.80 -24.27
N LEU A 27 31.13 -2.87 -23.89
CA LEU A 27 31.47 -2.61 -22.49
C LEU A 27 30.20 -2.26 -21.71
N HIS A 28 29.39 -1.30 -22.20
CA HIS A 28 28.13 -0.95 -21.57
C HIS A 28 27.11 -2.10 -21.53
N ALA A 29 27.05 -2.93 -22.58
CA ALA A 29 26.19 -4.11 -22.57
C ALA A 29 26.64 -5.16 -21.54
N ARG A 30 27.96 -5.30 -21.32
CA ARG A 30 28.55 -6.21 -20.33
C ARG A 30 28.49 -5.67 -18.91
N CYS A 31 28.46 -4.35 -18.71
CA CYS A 31 28.28 -3.72 -17.39
C CYS A 31 26.91 -4.00 -16.75
N GLY A 32 26.03 -4.75 -17.41
CA GLY A 32 25.25 -5.82 -16.78
C GLY A 32 24.74 -5.58 -15.36
N ARG A 33 23.84 -4.62 -15.17
CA ARG A 33 22.67 -4.91 -14.33
C ARG A 33 21.68 -5.65 -15.23
N ARG A 34 21.14 -6.79 -14.77
CA ARG A 34 20.35 -7.75 -15.57
C ARG A 34 19.00 -7.19 -16.02
N SER A 35 19.00 -6.27 -16.96
CA SER A 35 17.87 -5.82 -17.79
C SER A 35 18.34 -4.59 -18.56
N TYR A 36 17.96 -4.46 -19.83
CA TYR A 36 18.28 -3.31 -20.68
C TYR A 36 17.57 -2.01 -20.25
N ALA A 37 17.41 -1.76 -18.96
CA ALA A 37 16.95 -0.48 -18.45
C ALA A 37 18.17 0.43 -18.23
N ALA A 38 18.54 1.17 -19.27
CA ALA A 38 19.38 2.38 -19.15
C ALA A 38 18.60 3.53 -18.48
N GLY A 39 17.76 3.20 -17.50
CA GLY A 39 16.81 4.07 -16.85
C GLY A 39 17.01 4.08 -15.35
N SER A 40 16.24 4.96 -14.72
CA SER A 40 16.27 5.25 -13.28
C SER A 40 15.24 4.44 -12.45
N PRO A 41 14.78 3.21 -12.77
CA PRO A 41 13.81 2.55 -11.91
C PRO A 41 14.44 2.01 -10.62
N ASP A 42 15.77 1.82 -10.61
CA ASP A 42 16.48 1.39 -9.42
C ASP A 42 16.65 2.55 -8.43
N VAL A 43 16.08 2.41 -7.23
CA VAL A 43 16.15 3.40 -6.15
C VAL A 43 17.60 3.70 -5.78
N PHE A 44 18.47 2.68 -5.78
CA PHE A 44 19.88 2.82 -5.43
C PHE A 44 20.78 3.34 -6.56
N HIS A 45 20.21 3.65 -7.73
CA HIS A 45 20.98 4.15 -8.86
C HIS A 45 21.65 5.49 -8.49
N PRO A 46 22.94 5.72 -8.79
CA PRO A 46 23.66 6.95 -8.38
C PRO A 46 22.94 8.25 -8.80
N LYS A 47 22.33 8.27 -9.98
CA LYS A 47 21.52 9.41 -10.46
C LYS A 47 20.31 9.70 -9.56
N ASN A 48 19.66 8.67 -9.01
CA ASN A 48 18.53 8.83 -8.10
C ASN A 48 19.00 9.28 -6.73
N ARG A 49 20.11 8.72 -6.23
CA ARG A 49 20.76 9.15 -4.98
C ARG A 49 21.16 10.62 -4.99
N MET A 50 21.75 11.10 -6.09
CA MET A 50 22.11 12.51 -6.24
C MET A 50 20.91 13.45 -6.37
N ARG A 51 19.77 12.97 -6.90
CA ARG A 51 18.57 13.80 -7.11
C ARG A 51 17.65 13.82 -5.89
N ASN A 52 17.44 12.66 -5.28
CA ASN A 52 16.43 12.41 -4.25
C ASN A 52 17.03 12.15 -2.86
N GLY A 53 18.35 12.04 -2.75
CA GLY A 53 19.04 11.64 -1.51
C GLY A 53 19.21 10.13 -1.38
N GLU A 54 19.88 9.72 -0.30
CA GLU A 54 19.99 8.32 0.09
C GLU A 54 18.65 7.78 0.58
N PRO A 55 18.25 6.55 0.19
CA PRO A 55 17.08 5.91 0.78
C PRO A 55 17.33 5.58 2.25
N ALA A 56 16.38 5.96 3.11
CA ALA A 56 16.40 5.69 4.54
C ALA A 56 16.02 4.23 4.84
N SER A 57 16.54 3.68 5.95
CA SER A 57 16.18 2.35 6.43
C SER A 57 14.91 2.43 7.29
N PHE A 58 14.07 1.39 7.27
CA PHE A 58 12.92 1.33 8.20
C PHE A 58 13.35 1.15 9.66
N ASP A 59 14.55 0.61 9.89
CA ASP A 59 15.15 0.45 11.21
C ASP A 59 15.87 1.73 11.69
N GLU A 60 15.76 2.83 10.94
CA GLU A 60 16.34 4.12 11.34
C GLU A 60 15.49 4.77 12.43
N THR A 61 16.14 5.29 13.48
CA THR A 61 15.47 5.93 14.61
C THR A 61 14.97 7.33 14.22
N VAL A 62 13.68 7.57 14.34
CA VAL A 62 13.05 8.88 14.04
C VAL A 62 12.97 9.74 15.30
N LYS A 63 12.76 9.12 16.46
CA LYS A 63 12.70 9.80 17.74
C LYS A 63 13.30 8.93 18.84
N GLU A 64 14.29 9.46 19.53
CA GLU A 64 14.81 8.85 20.76
C GLU A 64 13.85 9.17 21.91
N ASP A 65 13.57 8.16 22.75
CA ASP A 65 12.78 8.38 23.95
C ASP A 65 13.67 8.91 25.08
N GLU A 66 13.39 10.12 25.54
CA GLU A 66 14.14 10.77 26.63
C GLU A 66 13.96 10.05 27.98
N PHE A 67 12.95 9.19 28.12
CA PHE A 67 12.62 8.47 29.36
C PHE A 67 13.03 6.99 29.35
N GLY A 68 13.83 6.54 28.38
CA GLY A 68 14.45 5.21 28.37
C GLY A 68 13.56 4.09 27.83
N GLY A 69 12.49 4.41 27.09
CA GLY A 69 11.73 3.46 26.30
C GLY A 69 12.39 3.09 24.96
N GLU A 70 11.69 2.25 24.18
CA GLU A 70 12.15 1.87 22.84
C GLU A 70 12.11 3.08 21.89
N PRO A 71 13.19 3.33 21.12
CA PRO A 71 13.22 4.42 20.16
C PRO A 71 12.20 4.17 19.05
N MET A 72 11.48 5.21 18.64
CA MET A 72 10.50 5.10 17.55
C MET A 72 11.24 4.97 16.22
N LEU A 73 11.02 3.86 15.52
CA LEU A 73 11.63 3.59 14.23
C LEU A 73 10.83 4.23 13.10
N LEU A 74 11.47 4.41 11.95
CA LEU A 74 10.82 4.94 10.75
C LEU A 74 9.65 4.04 10.31
N GLY A 75 9.77 2.73 10.50
CA GLY A 75 8.69 1.77 10.25
C GLY A 75 7.42 2.00 11.08
N ASP A 76 7.56 2.46 12.33
CA ASP A 76 6.43 2.64 13.24
C ASP A 76 5.56 3.85 12.89
N VAL A 77 6.15 4.84 12.22
CA VAL A 77 5.46 6.06 11.78
C VAL A 77 4.54 5.77 10.59
N PHE A 78 4.86 4.76 9.78
CA PHE A 78 4.08 4.42 8.61
C PHE A 78 2.90 3.52 8.97
N SER A 79 1.70 4.12 9.07
CA SER A 79 0.47 3.35 9.17
C SER A 79 0.16 2.60 7.87
N ASN A 80 -0.18 1.31 7.98
CA ASN A 80 -0.69 0.55 6.85
C ASN A 80 -2.17 0.90 6.64
N GLN A 81 -2.47 1.64 5.56
CA GLN A 81 -3.86 1.98 5.18
C GLN A 81 -4.58 0.82 4.48
N GLN A 82 -3.95 -0.34 4.36
CA GLN A 82 -4.63 -1.51 3.84
C GLN A 82 -5.74 -1.95 4.78
N GLU A 83 -6.87 -2.29 4.18
CA GLU A 83 -8.02 -2.82 4.88
C GLU A 83 -7.65 -4.10 5.65
N ASP A 84 -8.07 -4.15 6.92
CA ASP A 84 -7.86 -5.25 7.86
C ASP A 84 -8.33 -6.58 7.23
N PRO A 85 -7.57 -7.68 7.33
CA PRO A 85 -8.02 -9.00 6.92
C PRO A 85 -9.41 -9.38 7.43
N VAL A 86 -9.82 -8.95 8.63
CA VAL A 86 -11.18 -9.20 9.16
C VAL A 86 -12.24 -8.53 8.29
N THR A 87 -12.00 -7.28 7.89
CA THR A 87 -12.93 -6.53 7.03
C THR A 87 -13.00 -7.15 5.64
N LYS A 88 -11.86 -7.62 5.11
CA LYS A 88 -11.81 -8.37 3.84
C LYS A 88 -12.55 -9.70 3.92
N ALA A 89 -12.46 -10.41 5.05
CA ALA A 89 -13.17 -11.66 5.28
C ALA A 89 -14.68 -11.44 5.40
N ALA A 90 -15.12 -10.40 6.12
CA ALA A 90 -16.53 -10.04 6.25
C ALA A 90 -17.21 -9.75 4.91
N ARG A 91 -16.50 -9.16 3.94
CA ARG A 91 -17.01 -8.98 2.57
C ARG A 91 -17.26 -10.29 1.82
N LYS A 92 -16.56 -11.36 2.18
CA LYS A 92 -16.68 -12.69 1.55
C LYS A 92 -17.60 -13.62 2.31
N LEU A 93 -18.19 -13.14 3.41
CA LEU A 93 -19.10 -13.93 4.22
C LEU A 93 -20.41 -14.12 3.46
N ASP A 94 -20.98 -15.31 3.53
CA ASP A 94 -22.32 -15.58 3.03
C ASP A 94 -23.34 -14.92 3.96
N TRP A 95 -23.74 -13.71 3.59
CA TRP A 95 -24.68 -12.91 4.37
C TRP A 95 -26.08 -13.54 4.40
N GLU A 96 -26.46 -14.33 3.39
CA GLU A 96 -27.76 -15.02 3.39
C GLU A 96 -27.76 -16.13 4.44
N GLN A 97 -26.69 -16.93 4.49
CA GLN A 97 -26.53 -17.97 5.50
C GLN A 97 -26.44 -17.37 6.91
N PHE A 98 -25.73 -16.25 7.08
CA PHE A 98 -25.64 -15.55 8.36
C PHE A 98 -27.00 -15.01 8.81
N VAL A 99 -27.76 -14.35 7.93
CA VAL A 99 -29.11 -13.85 8.25
C VAL A 99 -30.06 -15.00 8.59
N ALA A 100 -29.90 -16.17 7.96
CA ALA A 100 -30.67 -17.36 8.28
C ALA A 100 -30.44 -17.85 9.72
N THR A 101 -29.23 -17.69 10.27
CA THR A 101 -28.94 -18.06 11.68
C THR A 101 -29.48 -17.08 12.73
N LEU A 102 -29.83 -15.85 12.33
CA LEU A 102 -30.32 -14.81 13.24
C LEU A 102 -31.78 -15.01 13.64
N ASN A 103 -32.09 -14.68 14.89
CA ASN A 103 -33.46 -14.57 15.39
C ASN A 103 -34.25 -13.45 14.68
N GLU A 104 -35.58 -13.52 14.70
CA GLU A 104 -36.47 -12.57 14.00
C GLU A 104 -36.14 -11.10 14.32
N ARG A 105 -35.86 -10.78 15.58
CA ARG A 105 -35.42 -9.44 16.00
C ARG A 105 -34.09 -9.02 15.37
N GLY A 106 -33.11 -9.92 15.32
CA GLY A 106 -31.80 -9.66 14.71
C GLY A 106 -31.91 -9.43 13.20
N ARG A 107 -32.76 -10.18 12.51
CA ARG A 107 -33.02 -9.98 11.07
C ARG A 107 -33.63 -8.62 10.77
N VAL A 108 -34.59 -8.16 11.58
CA VAL A 108 -35.21 -6.84 11.40
C VAL A 108 -34.21 -5.71 11.68
N VAL A 109 -33.31 -5.89 12.64
CA VAL A 109 -32.23 -4.92 12.89
C VAL A 109 -31.26 -4.85 11.71
N VAL A 110 -30.78 -6.01 11.22
CA VAL A 110 -29.82 -6.05 10.10
C VAL A 110 -30.44 -5.49 8.81
N THR A 111 -31.66 -5.86 8.48
CA THR A 111 -32.37 -5.34 7.29
C THR A 111 -32.58 -3.83 7.37
N ALA A 112 -33.03 -3.31 8.51
CA ALA A 112 -33.18 -1.87 8.70
C ALA A 112 -31.85 -1.11 8.58
N LEU A 113 -30.73 -1.68 9.04
CA LEU A 113 -29.41 -1.08 8.90
C LEU A 113 -28.93 -1.10 7.43
N VAL A 114 -29.21 -2.17 6.68
CA VAL A 114 -28.89 -2.27 5.24
C VAL A 114 -29.67 -1.22 4.44
N ASP A 115 -30.92 -0.98 4.79
CA ASP A 115 -31.76 0.04 4.16
C ASP A 115 -31.39 1.49 4.56
N GLY A 116 -30.37 1.67 5.41
CA GLY A 116 -29.92 2.97 5.91
C GLY A 116 -30.80 3.55 7.03
N GLY A 117 -31.70 2.74 7.58
CA GLY A 117 -32.58 3.10 8.70
C GLY A 117 -31.83 3.21 10.03
N GLN A 118 -32.38 3.99 10.94
CA GLN A 118 -31.81 4.16 12.28
C GLN A 118 -32.36 3.12 13.25
N LEU A 119 -31.50 2.63 14.16
CA LEU A 119 -31.88 1.72 15.26
C LEU A 119 -33.06 2.25 16.10
N LYS A 120 -33.25 3.57 16.15
CA LYS A 120 -34.39 4.22 16.84
C LYS A 120 -35.74 3.84 16.24
N GLU A 121 -35.83 3.71 14.91
CA GLU A 121 -37.07 3.36 14.22
C GLU A 121 -37.45 1.90 14.47
N VAL A 122 -36.44 1.03 14.51
CA VAL A 122 -36.63 -0.39 14.85
C VAL A 122 -37.02 -0.55 16.32
N ALA A 123 -36.41 0.23 17.22
CA ALA A 123 -36.74 0.23 18.65
C ALA A 123 -38.20 0.66 18.89
N ALA A 124 -38.67 1.67 18.15
CA ALA A 124 -40.06 2.12 18.18
C ALA A 124 -41.03 1.05 17.68
N ARG A 125 -40.69 0.31 16.62
CA ARG A 125 -41.51 -0.80 16.09
C ARG A 125 -41.65 -1.95 17.09
N PHE A 126 -40.60 -2.27 17.83
CA PHE A 126 -40.62 -3.32 18.84
C PHE A 126 -41.09 -2.85 20.23
N GLN A 127 -41.38 -1.56 20.42
CA GLN A 127 -41.73 -0.94 21.71
C GLN A 127 -40.68 -1.20 22.80
N VAL A 128 -39.40 -1.17 22.42
CA VAL A 128 -38.27 -1.47 23.31
C VAL A 128 -37.33 -0.26 23.35
N SER A 129 -36.63 -0.07 24.47
CA SER A 129 -35.63 1.00 24.58
C SER A 129 -34.45 0.77 23.62
N THR A 130 -33.83 1.84 23.14
CA THR A 130 -32.63 1.77 22.28
C THR A 130 -31.47 1.04 22.94
N SER A 131 -31.35 1.13 24.28
CA SER A 131 -30.34 0.42 25.07
C SER A 131 -30.57 -1.10 25.05
N THR A 132 -31.82 -1.53 25.23
CA THR A 132 -32.21 -2.95 25.18
C THR A 132 -32.06 -3.54 23.77
N MET A 133 -32.26 -2.73 22.73
CA MET A 133 -32.00 -3.09 21.34
C MET A 133 -30.50 -3.28 21.05
N ASN A 134 -29.64 -2.42 21.59
CA ASN A 134 -28.18 -2.54 21.45
C ASN A 134 -27.65 -3.79 22.15
N THR A 135 -28.16 -4.10 23.35
CA THR A 135 -27.76 -5.30 24.09
C THR A 135 -28.22 -6.58 23.39
N ALA A 136 -29.40 -6.59 22.78
CA ALA A 136 -29.89 -7.72 21.99
C ALA A 136 -29.06 -7.98 20.72
N ALA A 137 -28.46 -6.93 20.12
CA ALA A 137 -27.53 -7.08 19.00
C ALA A 137 -26.19 -7.71 19.44
N THR A 138 -25.74 -7.42 20.65
CA THR A 138 -24.51 -7.99 21.23
C THR A 138 -24.69 -9.36 21.90
N SER A 139 -25.92 -9.82 22.13
CA SER A 139 -26.22 -11.04 22.88
C SER A 139 -26.61 -12.26 22.01
N SER A 140 -26.26 -12.28 20.72
CA SER A 140 -26.40 -13.51 19.93
C SER A 140 -25.26 -14.48 20.25
N PRO A 141 -25.55 -15.80 20.38
CA PRO A 141 -24.55 -16.84 20.59
C PRO A 141 -23.62 -17.03 19.39
#